data_AF-A0A1B8UKQ5-F1
#
_entry.id   AF-A0A1B8UKQ5-F1
#
_cell.length_a   1.000
_cell.length_b   1.000
_cell.length_c   1.000
_cell.angle_alpha   90.00
_cell.angle_beta   90.00
_cell.angle_gamma   90.00
#
_symmetry.space_group_name_H-M   'P 1'
#
loop_
_entity.id
_entity.type
_entity.pdbx_description
1 polymer ?
#
loop_
_entity_poly.entity_id
_entity_poly.type
_entity_poly.pdbx_seq_one_letter_code
_entity_poly.pdbx_strand_id
1 'polypeptide(L)'
;MYDIANPAAPVRVTEFGSGDLSEPVGLAITGTTLYVANQGNSTIEIYNITNPIAPVRITEFGSGEVSEPAGMAITGITLYVANQNNSTVEIYNISTPTAPLHAGQFNGGNLNQPYGLVINSFVG
;
A
#
# COMPACT_ATOMS: atom_id res chain seq x y z
N MET A 1 -14.77 0.63 7.65
CA MET A 1 -15.17 1.96 7.16
C MET A 1 -16.13 2.61 8.14
N TYR A 2 -15.86 3.85 8.52
CA TYR A 2 -16.70 4.65 9.41
C TYR A 2 -17.14 5.92 8.70
N ASP A 3 -18.39 6.31 8.88
CA ASP A 3 -18.85 7.67 8.63
C ASP A 3 -18.40 8.52 9.83
N ILE A 4 -17.67 9.59 9.52
CA ILE A 4 -17.09 10.53 10.49
C ILE A 4 -17.66 11.94 10.33
N ALA A 5 -18.82 12.09 9.66
CA ALA A 5 -19.52 13.37 9.53
C ALA A 5 -19.77 14.03 10.90
N ASN A 6 -19.96 13.21 11.95
CA ASN A 6 -19.84 13.64 13.34
C ASN A 6 -18.57 13.02 13.99
N PRO A 7 -17.48 13.78 14.16
CA PRO A 7 -16.26 13.27 14.79
C PRO A 7 -16.44 12.79 16.23
N ALA A 8 -17.44 13.31 16.96
CA ALA A 8 -17.74 12.87 18.32
C ALA A 8 -18.56 11.58 18.38
N ALA A 9 -19.15 11.15 17.26
CA ALA A 9 -19.92 9.92 17.17
C ALA A 9 -19.75 9.23 15.79
N PRO A 10 -18.58 8.64 15.51
CA PRO A 10 -18.37 7.87 14.29
C PRO A 10 -19.34 6.69 14.19
N VAL A 11 -19.88 6.44 12.99
CA VAL A 11 -20.81 5.33 12.72
C VAL A 11 -20.13 4.30 11.84
N ARG A 12 -20.11 3.02 12.25
CA ARG A 12 -19.58 1.94 11.41
C ARG A 12 -20.53 1.72 10.24
N VAL A 13 -20.02 1.85 9.01
CA VAL A 13 -20.80 1.69 7.77
C VAL A 13 -20.62 0.30 7.19
N THR A 14 -19.37 -0.13 7.03
CA THR A 14 -19.02 -1.42 6.42
C THR A 14 -17.63 -1.88 6.84
N GLU A 15 -17.28 -3.10 6.43
CA GLU A 15 -15.96 -3.71 6.52
C GLU A 15 -15.64 -4.42 5.19
N PHE A 16 -14.36 -4.50 4.83
CA PHE A 16 -13.89 -5.22 3.64
C PHE A 16 -12.58 -5.95 3.96
N GLY A 17 -12.20 -6.91 3.11
CA GLY A 17 -10.89 -7.56 3.17
C GLY A 17 -10.79 -8.73 4.16
N SER A 18 -11.91 -9.26 4.67
CA SER A 18 -11.94 -10.32 5.70
C SER A 18 -11.36 -11.68 5.29
N GLY A 19 -10.92 -11.86 4.04
CA GLY A 19 -10.30 -13.10 3.55
C GLY A 19 -9.02 -12.92 2.74
N ASP A 20 -8.70 -11.69 2.32
CA ASP A 20 -7.58 -11.40 1.43
C ASP A 20 -6.45 -10.63 2.14
N LEU A 21 -6.71 -10.07 3.32
CA LEU A 21 -5.74 -9.32 4.09
C LEU A 21 -5.04 -10.21 5.12
N SER A 22 -3.71 -10.11 5.18
CA SER A 22 -2.87 -10.82 6.15
C SER A 22 -1.97 -9.83 6.88
N GLU A 23 -2.34 -9.51 8.13
CA GLU A 23 -1.67 -8.47 8.94
C GLU A 23 -1.43 -7.17 8.14
N PRO A 24 -2.50 -6.49 7.66
CA PRO A 24 -2.36 -5.29 6.87
C PRO A 24 -1.84 -4.13 7.73
N VAL A 25 -0.73 -3.50 7.33
CA VAL A 25 -0.05 -2.46 8.14
C VAL A 25 0.17 -1.13 7.41
N GLY A 26 0.10 -1.13 6.08
CA GLY A 26 0.37 0.05 5.26
C GLY A 26 -0.69 0.25 4.17
N LEU A 27 -1.04 1.51 3.90
CA LEU A 27 -1.98 1.89 2.85
C LEU A 27 -1.37 2.97 1.96
N ALA A 28 -1.63 2.88 0.66
CA ALA A 28 -1.34 3.96 -0.29
C ALA A 28 -2.47 4.07 -1.31
N ILE A 29 -2.83 5.29 -1.71
CA ILE A 29 -3.96 5.55 -2.60
C ILE A 29 -3.50 6.41 -3.77
N THR A 30 -3.95 6.08 -4.98
CA THR A 30 -3.88 6.95 -6.15
C THR A 30 -5.14 6.82 -6.99
N GLY A 31 -5.79 7.95 -7.29
CA GLY A 31 -7.10 7.96 -7.94
C GLY A 31 -8.12 7.10 -7.18
N THR A 32 -8.66 6.07 -7.84
CA THR A 32 -9.63 5.12 -7.28
C THR A 32 -9.01 3.77 -6.91
N THR A 33 -7.68 3.69 -6.79
CA THR A 33 -6.97 2.47 -6.45
C THR A 33 -6.35 2.58 -5.06
N LEU A 34 -6.64 1.61 -4.22
CA LEU A 34 -6.02 1.42 -2.91
C LEU A 34 -5.04 0.25 -2.97
N TYR A 35 -3.83 0.48 -2.49
CA TYR A 35 -2.81 -0.53 -2.23
C TYR A 35 -2.76 -0.81 -0.74
N VAL A 36 -2.71 -2.08 -0.34
CA VAL A 36 -2.61 -2.52 1.06
C VAL A 36 -1.40 -3.42 1.22
N ALA A 37 -0.44 -3.03 2.06
CA ALA A 37 0.71 -3.85 2.39
C ALA A 37 0.30 -4.91 3.42
N ASN A 38 0.32 -6.18 3.00
CA ASN A 38 0.09 -7.33 3.88
C ASN A 38 1.43 -7.83 4.42
N GLN A 39 1.73 -7.48 5.67
CA GLN A 39 2.98 -7.89 6.29
C GLN A 39 3.04 -9.41 6.45
N GLY A 40 1.93 -10.03 6.87
CA GLY A 40 1.88 -11.42 7.32
C GLY A 40 2.09 -12.46 6.22
N ASN A 41 1.85 -12.13 4.96
CA ASN A 41 2.10 -13.02 3.81
C ASN A 41 3.04 -12.42 2.74
N SER A 42 3.63 -11.24 3.01
CA SER A 42 4.53 -10.55 2.07
C SER A 42 3.91 -10.35 0.69
N THR A 43 2.70 -9.77 0.64
CA THR A 43 2.05 -9.33 -0.59
C THR A 43 1.56 -7.90 -0.48
N ILE A 44 1.21 -7.30 -1.62
CA ILE A 44 0.48 -6.04 -1.68
C ILE A 44 -0.84 -6.29 -2.40
N GLU A 45 -1.93 -6.03 -1.69
CA GLU A 45 -3.29 -6.16 -2.21
C GLU A 45 -3.75 -4.88 -2.91
N ILE A 46 -4.53 -5.04 -3.96
CA ILE A 46 -5.06 -3.94 -4.77
C ILE A 46 -6.58 -3.97 -4.74
N TYR A 47 -7.18 -2.84 -4.37
CA TYR A 47 -8.63 -2.64 -4.33
C TYR A 47 -9.05 -1.47 -5.21
N ASN A 48 -10.18 -1.63 -5.89
CA ASN A 48 -10.95 -0.53 -6.45
C ASN A 48 -11.78 0.11 -5.33
N ILE A 49 -11.62 1.41 -5.13
CA ILE A 49 -12.33 2.20 -4.12
C ILE A 49 -13.22 3.29 -4.73
N THR A 50 -13.64 3.13 -6.00
CA THR A 50 -14.60 4.04 -6.66
C THR A 50 -15.87 4.20 -5.83
N ASN A 51 -16.33 3.11 -5.20
CA ASN A 51 -17.31 3.17 -4.13
C ASN A 51 -16.58 3.01 -2.78
N PRO A 52 -16.41 4.07 -1.98
CA PRO A 52 -15.65 4.01 -0.73
C PRO A 52 -16.32 3.15 0.35
N ILE A 53 -17.63 2.93 0.27
CA ILE A 53 -18.37 2.06 1.21
C ILE A 53 -18.51 0.62 0.70
N ALA A 54 -17.95 0.31 -0.47
CA ALA A 54 -17.87 -1.06 -0.99
C ALA A 54 -16.61 -1.24 -1.84
N PRO A 55 -15.40 -1.22 -1.22
CA PRO A 55 -14.17 -1.57 -1.94
C PRO A 55 -14.24 -2.96 -2.56
N VAL A 56 -13.71 -3.10 -3.77
CA VAL A 56 -13.70 -4.37 -4.51
C VAL A 56 -12.25 -4.80 -4.74
N ARG A 57 -11.89 -6.00 -4.30
CA ARG A 57 -10.55 -6.55 -4.57
C ARG A 57 -10.34 -6.73 -6.08
N ILE A 58 -9.17 -6.31 -6.56
CA ILE A 58 -8.74 -6.47 -7.95
C ILE A 58 -7.80 -7.67 -8.06
N THR A 59 -6.66 -7.60 -7.39
CA THR A 59 -5.56 -8.59 -7.45
C THR A 59 -4.55 -8.29 -6.35
N GLU A 60 -3.51 -9.10 -6.24
CA GLU A 60 -2.30 -8.83 -5.46
C GLU A 60 -1.04 -8.87 -6.33
N PHE A 61 0.08 -8.40 -5.80
CA PHE A 61 1.41 -8.48 -6.41
C PHE A 61 2.52 -8.47 -5.34
N GLY A 62 3.78 -8.54 -5.78
CA GLY A 62 4.96 -8.43 -4.93
C GLY A 62 5.42 -9.74 -4.27
N SER A 63 4.68 -10.85 -4.45
CA SER A 63 5.08 -12.16 -3.92
C SER A 63 6.47 -12.56 -4.43
N GLY A 64 7.41 -12.76 -3.50
CA GLY A 64 8.81 -13.09 -3.79
C GLY A 64 9.71 -11.88 -4.08
N GLU A 65 9.16 -10.67 -4.10
CA GLU A 65 9.88 -9.40 -4.30
C GLU A 65 9.86 -8.56 -3.01
N VAL A 66 8.71 -8.44 -2.36
CA VAL A 66 8.56 -7.77 -1.06
C VAL A 66 8.80 -8.73 0.10
N SER A 67 9.23 -8.20 1.24
CA SER A 67 9.47 -9.00 2.45
C SER A 67 9.06 -8.22 3.70
N GLU A 68 7.95 -8.65 4.31
CA GLU A 68 7.26 -7.90 5.37
C GLU A 68 7.05 -6.42 4.97
N PRO A 69 6.28 -6.16 3.90
CA PRO A 69 6.04 -4.80 3.45
C PRO A 69 5.30 -4.00 4.53
N ALA A 70 5.73 -2.77 4.74
CA ALA A 70 5.20 -1.85 5.73
C ALA A 70 4.67 -0.57 5.04
N GLY A 71 5.27 0.58 5.33
CA GLY A 71 4.89 1.86 4.77
C GLY A 71 5.07 1.92 3.26
N MET A 72 4.09 2.55 2.60
CA MET A 72 4.08 2.75 1.16
C MET A 72 3.90 4.23 0.83
N ALA A 73 4.51 4.70 -0.26
CA ALA A 73 4.33 6.06 -0.75
C ALA A 73 4.30 6.10 -2.27
N ILE A 74 3.45 6.97 -2.83
CA ILE A 74 3.26 7.09 -4.29
C ILE A 74 3.70 8.48 -4.76
N THR A 75 4.37 8.54 -5.92
CA THR A 75 4.61 9.77 -6.68
C THR A 75 4.43 9.51 -8.17
N GLY A 76 3.50 10.23 -8.80
CA GLY A 76 3.12 9.97 -10.19
C GLY A 76 2.71 8.51 -10.42
N ILE A 77 3.49 7.79 -11.23
CA ILE A 77 3.28 6.37 -11.56
C ILE A 77 4.19 5.43 -10.77
N THR A 78 4.86 5.92 -9.73
CA THR A 78 5.84 5.16 -8.96
C THR A 78 5.33 4.92 -7.55
N LEU A 79 5.29 3.65 -7.14
CA LEU A 79 5.02 3.21 -5.77
C LEU A 79 6.33 2.76 -5.13
N TYR A 80 6.61 3.27 -3.94
CA TYR A 80 7.71 2.84 -3.08
C TYR A 80 7.15 2.02 -1.92
N VAL A 81 7.80 0.92 -1.60
CA VAL A 81 7.37 -0.02 -0.55
C VAL A 81 8.54 -0.25 0.38
N ALA A 82 8.43 0.14 1.65
CA ALA A 82 9.42 -0.21 2.65
C ALA A 82 9.24 -1.67 3.06
N ASN A 83 10.32 -2.45 2.96
CA ASN A 83 10.34 -3.83 3.40
C ASN A 83 11.07 -3.93 4.74
N GLN A 84 10.35 -4.35 5.78
CA GLN A 84 10.92 -4.37 7.12
C GLN A 84 11.98 -5.47 7.26
N ASN A 85 11.72 -6.66 6.73
CA ASN A 85 12.56 -7.82 7.00
C ASN A 85 13.91 -7.79 6.26
N ASN A 86 13.93 -7.41 4.98
CA ASN A 86 15.17 -7.37 4.18
C ASN A 86 15.84 -5.98 4.14
N SER A 87 15.27 -4.99 4.84
CA SER A 87 15.79 -3.62 4.92
C SER A 87 15.99 -2.94 3.56
N THR A 88 15.05 -3.17 2.63
CA THR A 88 15.03 -2.54 1.31
C THR A 88 13.83 -1.59 1.15
N VAL A 89 13.88 -0.78 0.10
CA VAL A 89 12.70 -0.15 -0.48
C VAL A 89 12.53 -0.66 -1.90
N GLU A 90 11.43 -1.37 -2.16
CA GLU A 90 11.06 -1.79 -3.51
C GLU A 90 10.38 -0.66 -4.25
N ILE A 91 10.57 -0.63 -5.56
CA ILE A 91 10.03 0.37 -6.47
C ILE A 91 9.18 -0.35 -7.51
N TYR A 92 7.93 0.09 -7.65
CA TYR A 92 7.00 -0.41 -8.64
C TYR A 92 6.53 0.69 -9.57
N ASN A 93 6.45 0.38 -10.86
CA ASN A 93 5.68 1.17 -11.82
C ASN A 93 4.20 0.73 -11.75
N ILE A 94 3.33 1.66 -11.41
CA ILE A 94 1.88 1.46 -11.25
C ILE A 94 1.05 2.17 -12.33
N SER A 95 1.65 2.47 -13.50
CA SER A 95 0.93 3.06 -14.64
C SER A 95 -0.25 2.21 -15.12
N THR A 96 -0.17 0.89 -14.92
CA THR A 96 -1.29 -0.04 -15.05
C THR A 96 -1.67 -0.54 -13.65
N PRO A 97 -2.71 0.03 -13.00
CA PRO A 97 -2.97 -0.22 -11.58
C PRO A 97 -3.23 -1.70 -11.24
N THR A 98 -3.71 -2.49 -12.20
CA THR A 98 -4.00 -3.93 -12.02
C THR A 98 -2.81 -4.83 -12.34
N ALA A 99 -1.71 -4.27 -12.82
CA ALA A 99 -0.49 -5.01 -13.14
C ALA A 99 0.76 -4.16 -12.85
N PRO A 100 1.05 -3.87 -11.56
CA PRO A 100 2.30 -3.22 -11.19
C PRO A 100 3.51 -4.00 -11.69
N LEU A 101 4.53 -3.28 -12.15
CA LEU A 101 5.78 -3.86 -12.63
C LEU A 101 6.92 -3.48 -11.67
N HIS A 102 7.68 -4.47 -11.23
CA HIS A 102 8.89 -4.22 -10.44
C HIS A 102 9.90 -3.40 -11.26
N ALA A 103 10.23 -2.22 -10.77
CA ALA A 103 11.14 -1.27 -11.42
C ALA A 103 12.55 -1.29 -10.81
N GLY A 104 12.70 -1.93 -9.64
CA GLY A 104 13.96 -2.09 -8.93
C GLY A 104 13.81 -1.91 -7.43
N GLN A 105 14.94 -1.80 -6.75
CA GLN A 105 15.01 -1.59 -5.31
C GLN A 105 16.20 -0.71 -4.95
N PHE A 106 16.16 -0.12 -3.75
CA PHE A 106 17.38 0.38 -3.12
C PHE A 106 17.46 -0.08 -1.67
N ASN A 107 18.68 -0.42 -1.26
CA ASN A 107 19.06 -0.54 0.13
C ASN A 107 20.22 0.45 0.31
N GLY A 108 20.00 1.52 1.07
CA GLY A 108 21.03 2.54 1.29
C GLY A 108 22.20 2.07 2.14
N GLY A 109 22.30 0.77 2.47
CA GLY A 109 23.25 0.21 3.46
C GLY A 109 22.99 0.69 4.89
N ASN A 110 22.06 1.63 5.05
CA ASN A 110 21.75 2.37 6.27
C ASN A 110 20.28 2.21 6.67
N LEU A 111 19.48 1.50 5.87
CA LEU A 111 18.14 1.13 6.28
C LEU A 111 18.24 -0.05 7.25
N ASN A 112 17.48 0.03 8.33
CA ASN A 112 17.32 -1.05 9.28
C ASN A 112 15.84 -1.07 9.63
N GLN A 113 15.13 -2.09 9.13
CA GLN A 113 13.70 -2.28 9.36
C GLN A 113 12.86 -1.01 9.08
N PRO A 114 12.93 -0.45 7.86
CA PRO A 114 12.16 0.75 7.51
C PRO A 114 10.66 0.46 7.64
N TYR A 115 9.95 1.32 8.38
CA TYR A 115 8.52 1.12 8.63
C TYR A 115 7.62 2.12 7.88
N GLY A 116 8.10 3.35 7.66
CA GLY A 116 7.32 4.42 7.04
C GLY A 116 8.06 5.06 5.87
N LEU A 117 7.31 5.53 4.88
CA LEU A 117 7.81 6.29 3.75
C LEU A 117 6.97 7.55 3.56
N VAL A 118 7.62 8.64 3.19
CA VAL A 118 6.96 9.86 2.73
C VAL A 118 7.73 10.38 1.53
N ILE A 119 7.01 10.78 0.49
CA ILE A 119 7.60 11.51 -0.64
C ILE A 119 7.29 12.98 -0.44
N ASN A 120 8.32 13.81 -0.46
CA ASN A 120 8.15 15.25 -0.54
C ASN A 120 8.29 15.69 -2.00
N SER A 121 7.30 16.39 -2.53
CA SER A 121 7.43 17.05 -3.83
C SER A 121 7.86 18.50 -3.57
N PHE A 122 9.16 18.78 -3.71
CA PHE A 122 9.58 20.17 -3.85
C PHE A 122 9.23 20.63 -5.26
N VAL A 123 8.19 21.46 -5.37
CA VAL A 123 7.99 22.28 -6.56
C VAL A 123 8.96 23.46 -6.41
N GLY A 124 10.04 23.44 -7.20
CA GLY A 124 10.94 24.59 -7.34
C GLY A 124 10.34 25.66 -8.22
#